data_AF-A0A498SI32-F1
#
_entry.id   AF-A0A498SI32-F1
#
_cell.length_a   1.000
_cell.length_b   1.000
_cell.length_c   1.000
_cell.angle_alpha   90.00
_cell.angle_beta   90.00
_cell.angle_gamma   90.00
#
_symmetry.space_group_name_H-M   'P 1'
#
loop_
_entity.id
_entity.type
_entity.pdbx_description
1 polymer ?
#
loop_
_entity_poly.entity_id
_entity_poly.type
_entity_poly.pdbx_seq_one_letter_code
_entity_poly.pdbx_strand_id
1 'polypeptide(L)'
;MMWLRRTACLCSIHCILITAVVIWSSVFFYLSFSLYGLQPKGKDVNEQQTLALNYEQALLNLAKVKDENEKLRKMLEAVNMMGRKKLTMGKRDSYVKINSEFKNKEERVNREKNETSLFPSSNGFSLKHELLSLLGQAAAFKNVDSESWRTNALANISARFQNYFDKMQNPDDCKAAKILTCDLNKPCGFACQLHHVTYCFIVAYGSNRTLVLKDDGHKWNYAANGWTTAFLPVTKCSFSEIFKPNEYAADWGISKHYWDKRIVKLSIIDSLLHPIPYLPLAIPRSYSDELLKLHSSAPAFFISQFIRYLMRPSAVFAKEIDRAVKKVPFNKGPIVGLHIRRTDKINTEASFHDLTEYMNWTENWFRIEEYRTQSSVKRRIYIATDDPEVFNEVTM
;
A
#
# COMPACT_ATOMS: atom_id res chain seq x y z
N MET A 1 47.92 27.77 58.07
CA MET A 1 47.28 28.00 56.75
C MET A 1 45.80 27.70 56.86
N MET A 2 44.97 28.63 56.36
CA MET A 2 43.58 28.54 55.85
C MET A 2 42.59 27.56 56.51
N TRP A 3 41.60 28.05 57.27
CA TRP A 3 40.26 28.53 56.86
C TRP A 3 39.23 27.42 56.60
N LEU A 4 38.17 27.37 57.41
CA LEU A 4 36.80 27.60 56.93
C LEU A 4 35.82 27.72 58.11
N ARG A 5 35.27 28.92 58.27
CA ARG A 5 34.20 29.28 59.20
C ARG A 5 32.93 28.47 58.91
N ARG A 6 32.35 27.88 59.95
CA ARG A 6 30.90 27.63 60.04
C ARG A 6 30.33 28.64 61.03
N THR A 7 29.54 29.59 60.54
CA THR A 7 28.61 30.36 61.38
C THR A 7 27.21 29.98 60.95
N ALA A 8 26.54 29.19 61.80
CA ALA A 8 25.11 28.94 61.72
C ALA A 8 24.37 30.26 61.99
N CYS A 9 23.46 30.64 61.09
CA CYS A 9 22.52 31.72 61.32
C CYS A 9 21.20 31.10 61.79
N LEU A 10 20.70 31.56 62.94
CA LEU A 10 19.38 31.20 63.47
C LEU A 10 18.30 31.71 62.50
N CYS A 11 17.76 30.82 61.66
CA CYS A 11 16.51 31.08 60.97
C CYS A 11 15.37 30.85 61.97
N SER A 12 14.74 31.94 62.42
CA SER A 12 13.57 31.89 63.30
C SER A 12 12.50 30.98 62.69
N ILE A 13 11.90 30.11 63.51
CA ILE A 13 10.81 29.20 63.10
C ILE A 13 9.68 29.97 62.39
N HIS A 14 9.51 31.25 62.72
CA HIS A 14 8.61 32.16 62.01
C HIS A 14 8.97 32.36 60.54
N CYS A 15 10.25 32.52 60.19
CA CYS A 15 10.68 32.63 58.80
C CYS A 15 10.46 31.33 58.03
N ILE A 16 10.65 30.17 58.67
CA ILE A 16 10.38 28.87 58.05
C ILE A 16 8.88 28.67 57.81
N LEU A 17 8.03 29.06 58.77
CA LEU A 17 6.58 29.00 58.61
C LEU A 17 6.08 29.96 57.52
N ILE A 18 6.60 31.20 57.48
CA ILE A 18 6.23 32.19 56.46
C ILE A 18 6.66 31.70 55.08
N THR A 19 7.89 31.20 54.93
CA THR A 19 8.37 30.66 53.64
C THR A 19 7.59 29.42 53.22
N ALA A 20 7.25 28.51 54.14
CA ALA A 20 6.41 27.36 53.85
C ALA A 20 5.00 27.75 53.41
N VAL A 21 4.38 28.73 54.07
CA VAL A 21 3.05 29.25 53.68
C VAL A 21 3.12 29.93 52.32
N VAL A 22 4.14 30.75 52.06
CA VAL A 22 4.31 31.42 50.74
C VAL A 22 4.53 30.40 49.62
N ILE A 23 5.33 29.35 49.86
CA ILE A 23 5.55 28.27 48.89
C ILE A 23 4.26 27.50 48.65
N TRP A 24 3.54 27.11 49.72
CA TRP A 24 2.28 26.39 49.57
C TRP A 24 1.18 27.22 48.93
N SER A 25 1.08 28.52 49.24
CA SER A 25 0.18 29.43 48.55
C SER A 25 0.57 29.58 47.08
N SER A 26 1.86 29.66 46.76
CA SER A 26 2.35 29.76 45.38
C SER A 26 2.10 28.48 44.59
N VAL A 27 2.26 27.31 45.21
CA VAL A 27 1.92 26.01 44.62
C VAL A 27 0.41 25.87 44.47
N PHE A 28 -0.39 26.31 45.45
CA PHE A 28 -1.84 26.30 45.36
C PHE A 28 -2.34 27.23 44.25
N PHE A 29 -1.82 28.46 44.17
CA PHE A 29 -2.13 29.38 43.08
C PHE A 29 -1.65 28.86 41.73
N TYR A 30 -0.47 28.24 41.64
CA TYR A 30 0.03 27.63 40.41
C TYR A 30 -0.84 26.44 39.97
N LEU A 31 -1.24 25.57 40.90
CA LEU A 31 -2.13 24.44 40.63
C LEU A 31 -3.55 24.91 40.31
N SER A 32 -4.07 25.93 40.99
CA SER A 32 -5.34 26.55 40.65
C SER A 32 -5.28 27.25 39.29
N PHE A 33 -4.17 27.90 38.92
CA PHE A 33 -3.98 28.46 37.58
C PHE A 33 -3.72 27.37 36.52
N SER A 34 -3.18 26.22 36.89
CA SER A 34 -3.00 25.08 35.98
C SER A 34 -4.29 24.27 35.81
N LEU A 35 -5.14 24.20 36.83
CA LEU A 35 -6.41 23.47 36.82
C LEU A 35 -7.56 24.34 36.30
N TYR A 36 -7.56 25.65 36.58
CA TYR A 36 -8.59 26.60 36.13
C TYR A 36 -8.11 27.58 35.04
N GLY A 37 -6.81 27.81 34.88
CA GLY A 37 -6.24 28.57 33.76
C GLY A 37 -6.01 27.73 32.49
N LEU A 38 -6.44 26.46 32.51
CA LEU A 38 -6.83 25.70 31.31
C LEU A 38 -8.32 25.94 30.97
N GLN A 39 -8.84 27.14 31.22
CA GLN A 39 -9.82 27.67 30.27
C GLN A 39 -9.02 28.20 29.07
N PRO A 40 -9.20 27.64 27.87
CA PRO A 40 -8.57 28.19 26.68
C PRO A 40 -9.04 29.64 26.54
N LYS A 41 -8.08 30.58 26.62
CA LYS A 41 -8.29 31.95 26.14
C LYS A 41 -8.92 31.84 24.77
N GLY A 42 -10.11 32.43 24.63
CA GLY A 42 -11.02 32.28 23.50
C GLY A 42 -10.33 32.22 22.15
N LYS A 43 -10.14 30.99 21.68
CA LYS A 43 -10.25 30.61 20.28
C LYS A 43 -11.10 29.34 20.27
N ASP A 44 -12.26 29.49 19.64
CA ASP A 44 -12.90 28.43 18.88
C ASP A 44 -13.89 27.45 19.54
N VAL A 45 -14.81 27.98 20.36
CA VAL A 45 -16.14 27.33 20.54
C VAL A 45 -16.86 27.20 19.18
N ASN A 46 -16.59 28.12 18.25
CA ASN A 46 -17.18 28.12 16.92
C ASN A 46 -16.54 27.06 16.00
N GLU A 47 -15.22 26.85 15.92
CA GLU A 47 -14.62 25.72 15.19
C GLU A 47 -14.99 24.40 15.84
N GLN A 48 -15.07 24.27 17.18
CA GLN A 48 -15.48 22.99 17.78
C GLN A 48 -16.94 22.64 17.46
N GLN A 49 -17.86 23.60 17.48
CA GLN A 49 -19.23 23.39 17.00
C GLN A 49 -19.28 23.16 15.49
N THR A 50 -18.50 23.90 14.70
CA THR A 50 -18.41 23.70 13.24
C THR A 50 -17.81 22.34 12.91
N LEU A 51 -16.84 21.86 13.68
CA LEU A 51 -16.19 20.56 13.54
C LEU A 51 -17.16 19.43 13.92
N ALA A 52 -17.91 19.58 15.01
CA ALA A 52 -18.95 18.64 15.39
C ALA A 52 -20.05 18.54 14.32
N LEU A 53 -20.48 19.70 13.80
CA LEU A 53 -21.47 19.78 12.71
C LEU A 53 -20.94 19.15 11.41
N ASN A 54 -19.68 19.42 11.06
CA ASN A 54 -19.03 18.84 9.89
C ASN A 54 -18.84 17.32 10.04
N TYR A 55 -18.56 16.84 11.25
CA TYR A 55 -18.43 15.42 11.54
C TYR A 55 -19.77 14.70 11.46
N GLU A 56 -20.83 15.29 12.01
CA GLU A 56 -22.19 14.76 11.94
C GLU A 56 -22.70 14.73 10.49
N GLN A 57 -22.43 15.79 9.72
CA GLN A 57 -22.74 15.83 8.29
C GLN A 57 -21.95 14.78 7.50
N ALA A 58 -20.67 14.56 7.84
CA ALA A 58 -19.85 13.53 7.21
C ALA A 58 -20.37 12.11 7.51
N LEU A 59 -20.83 11.85 8.74
CA LEU A 59 -21.46 10.58 9.11
C LEU A 59 -22.77 10.34 8.35
N LEU A 60 -23.61 11.37 8.20
CA LEU A 60 -24.84 11.28 7.41
C LEU A 60 -24.54 11.02 5.92
N ASN A 61 -23.57 11.73 5.36
CA ASN A 61 -23.14 11.53 3.97
C ASN A 61 -22.56 10.12 3.77
N LEU A 62 -21.77 9.61 4.71
CA LEU A 62 -21.22 8.25 4.68
C LEU A 62 -22.32 7.19 4.75
N ALA A 63 -23.34 7.39 5.58
CA ALA A 63 -24.50 6.50 5.67
C ALA A 63 -25.29 6.46 4.35
N LYS A 64 -25.48 7.62 3.71
CA LYS A 64 -26.14 7.73 2.40
C LYS A 64 -25.36 7.00 1.31
N VAL A 65 -24.05 7.21 1.24
CA VAL A 65 -23.18 6.52 0.26
C VAL A 65 -23.15 5.01 0.51
N LYS A 66 -23.20 4.57 1.77
CA LYS A 66 -23.28 3.14 2.12
C LYS A 66 -24.60 2.52 1.62
N ASP A 67 -25.72 3.21 1.78
CA ASP A 67 -27.02 2.76 1.28
C ASP A 67 -27.06 2.69 -0.26
N GLU A 68 -26.50 3.70 -0.93
CA GLU A 68 -26.38 3.72 -2.40
C GLU A 68 -25.49 2.58 -2.93
N ASN A 69 -24.36 2.31 -2.27
CA ASN A 69 -23.49 1.19 -2.63
C ASN A 69 -24.16 -0.18 -2.40
N GLU A 70 -24.97 -0.31 -1.34
CA GLU A 70 -25.72 -1.54 -1.07
C GLU A 70 -26.81 -1.77 -2.13
N LYS A 71 -27.49 -0.69 -2.57
CA LYS A 71 -28.44 -0.74 -3.70
C LYS A 71 -27.73 -1.13 -5.00
N LEU A 72 -26.56 -0.56 -5.28
CA LEU A 72 -25.76 -0.93 -6.45
C LEU A 72 -25.33 -2.40 -6.42
N ARG A 73 -24.90 -2.90 -5.26
CA ARG A 73 -24.55 -4.31 -5.07
C ARG A 73 -25.73 -5.23 -5.35
N LYS A 74 -26.91 -4.91 -4.82
CA LYS A 74 -28.14 -5.67 -5.10
C LYS A 74 -28.50 -5.66 -6.58
N MET A 75 -28.32 -4.53 -7.27
CA MET A 75 -28.53 -4.45 -8.73
C MET A 75 -27.51 -5.31 -9.50
N LEU A 76 -26.22 -5.28 -9.11
CA LEU A 76 -25.16 -6.09 -9.69
C LEU A 76 -25.38 -7.60 -9.46
N GLU A 77 -25.84 -7.99 -8.27
CA GLU A 77 -26.20 -9.36 -7.96
C GLU A 77 -27.42 -9.83 -8.76
N ALA A 78 -28.43 -8.97 -8.95
CA ALA A 78 -29.58 -9.27 -9.80
C ALA A 78 -29.18 -9.46 -11.27
N VAL A 79 -28.26 -8.63 -11.78
CA VAL A 79 -27.69 -8.76 -13.14
C VAL A 79 -26.86 -10.04 -13.26
N ASN A 80 -26.03 -10.36 -12.26
CA ASN A 80 -25.23 -11.59 -12.25
C ASN A 80 -26.12 -12.85 -12.14
N MET A 81 -27.22 -12.82 -11.39
CA MET A 81 -28.18 -13.92 -11.34
C MET A 81 -28.92 -14.12 -12.67
N MET A 82 -29.23 -13.06 -13.41
CA MET A 82 -29.73 -13.15 -14.80
C MET A 82 -28.66 -13.73 -15.75
N GLY A 83 -27.39 -13.36 -15.57
CA GLY A 83 -26.26 -13.96 -16.29
C GLY A 83 -26.03 -15.44 -15.96
N ARG A 84 -26.26 -15.85 -14.70
CA ARG A 84 -26.06 -17.24 -14.23
C ARG A 84 -27.18 -18.18 -14.68
N LYS A 85 -28.44 -17.70 -14.78
CA LYS A 85 -29.54 -18.46 -15.40
C LYS A 85 -29.29 -18.77 -16.89
N LYS A 86 -28.40 -18.03 -17.56
CA LYS A 86 -27.98 -18.25 -18.96
C LYS A 86 -26.99 -19.42 -19.13
N LEU A 87 -26.38 -19.94 -18.06
CA LEU A 87 -25.35 -20.99 -18.11
C LEU A 87 -25.87 -22.40 -17.77
N THR A 88 -27.15 -22.54 -17.42
CA THR A 88 -27.76 -23.84 -17.10
C THR A 88 -29.08 -24.04 -17.85
N MET A 89 -29.04 -24.11 -19.18
CA MET A 89 -30.05 -24.83 -19.96
C MET A 89 -29.59 -24.99 -21.41
N GLY A 90 -29.19 -26.21 -21.76
CA GLY A 90 -28.97 -26.60 -23.15
C GLY A 90 -30.16 -27.41 -23.67
N LYS A 91 -30.81 -26.93 -24.74
CA LYS A 91 -31.00 -27.66 -26.00
C LYS A 91 -31.71 -26.79 -27.04
N ARG A 92 -31.26 -26.98 -28.29
CA ARG A 92 -31.76 -26.38 -29.55
C ARG A 92 -33.28 -26.56 -29.67
N ASP A 93 -33.93 -25.48 -30.10
CA ASP A 93 -35.28 -25.36 -30.72
C ASP A 93 -36.00 -24.08 -30.28
N SER A 94 -35.42 -23.33 -29.34
CA SER A 94 -35.91 -22.00 -28.95
C SER A 94 -35.24 -20.83 -29.70
N TYR A 95 -34.23 -21.11 -30.52
CA TYR A 95 -33.29 -20.09 -31.04
C TYR A 95 -33.92 -19.09 -32.05
N VAL A 96 -34.94 -19.49 -32.79
CA VAL A 96 -35.57 -18.62 -33.82
C VAL A 96 -36.63 -17.69 -33.21
N LYS A 97 -37.41 -18.18 -32.24
CA LYS A 97 -38.44 -17.38 -31.56
C LYS A 97 -37.83 -16.40 -30.53
N ILE A 98 -36.71 -16.80 -29.91
CA ILE A 98 -35.97 -15.95 -28.99
C ILE A 98 -35.24 -14.83 -29.74
N ASN A 99 -34.69 -15.05 -30.93
CA ASN A 99 -34.01 -13.99 -31.67
C ASN A 99 -34.93 -12.83 -32.08
N SER A 100 -36.20 -13.11 -32.42
CA SER A 100 -37.17 -12.04 -32.73
C SER A 100 -37.64 -11.29 -31.48
N GLU A 101 -37.81 -11.97 -30.34
CA GLU A 101 -38.12 -11.34 -29.06
C GLU A 101 -36.94 -10.54 -28.48
N PHE A 102 -35.69 -10.98 -28.71
CA PHE A 102 -34.47 -10.25 -28.32
C PHE A 102 -34.27 -8.99 -29.16
N LYS A 103 -34.52 -9.05 -30.48
CA LYS A 103 -34.41 -7.87 -31.35
C LYS A 103 -35.44 -6.80 -30.95
N ASN A 104 -36.66 -7.22 -30.65
CA ASN A 104 -37.72 -6.32 -30.15
C ASN A 104 -37.41 -5.76 -28.74
N LYS A 105 -36.76 -6.52 -27.85
CA LYS A 105 -36.34 -6.03 -26.53
C LYS A 105 -35.11 -5.12 -26.58
N GLU A 106 -34.17 -5.37 -27.48
CA GLU A 106 -33.00 -4.52 -27.70
C GLU A 106 -33.42 -3.16 -28.29
N GLU A 107 -34.37 -3.16 -29.22
CA GLU A 107 -35.00 -1.92 -29.71
C GLU A 107 -35.77 -1.17 -28.61
N ARG A 108 -36.41 -1.89 -27.68
CA ARG A 108 -37.12 -1.29 -26.54
C ARG A 108 -36.16 -0.71 -25.49
N VAL A 109 -35.06 -1.39 -25.21
CA VAL A 109 -33.99 -0.89 -24.30
C VAL A 109 -33.24 0.28 -24.93
N ASN A 110 -33.06 0.29 -26.25
CA ASN A 110 -32.48 1.46 -26.94
C ASN A 110 -33.46 2.65 -26.99
N ARG A 111 -34.77 2.42 -27.07
CA ARG A 111 -35.78 3.48 -26.83
C ARG A 111 -35.77 3.99 -25.39
N GLU A 112 -35.75 3.11 -24.40
CA GLU A 112 -35.71 3.49 -22.97
C GLU A 112 -34.38 4.22 -22.64
N LYS A 113 -33.24 3.86 -23.26
CA LYS A 113 -31.98 4.62 -23.18
C LYS A 113 -32.08 6.01 -23.80
N ASN A 114 -32.76 6.13 -24.93
CA ASN A 114 -33.01 7.42 -25.60
C ASN A 114 -34.06 8.27 -24.86
N GLU A 115 -34.92 7.69 -24.04
CA GLU A 115 -35.82 8.41 -23.13
C GLU A 115 -35.11 8.80 -21.81
N THR A 116 -34.14 8.01 -21.35
CA THR A 116 -33.31 8.34 -20.18
C THR A 116 -32.27 9.41 -20.49
N SER A 117 -31.87 9.56 -21.76
CA SER A 117 -31.04 10.69 -22.23
C SER A 117 -31.80 12.01 -22.35
N LEU A 118 -33.10 12.03 -22.03
CA LEU A 118 -33.93 13.23 -21.97
C LEU A 118 -33.92 13.93 -20.59
N PHE A 119 -33.19 13.40 -19.60
CA PHE A 119 -32.90 14.14 -18.37
C PHE A 119 -31.76 15.13 -18.63
N PRO A 120 -31.93 16.43 -18.33
CA PRO A 120 -30.92 17.42 -18.63
C PRO A 120 -29.60 17.08 -17.93
N SER A 121 -28.53 17.10 -18.73
CA SER A 121 -27.11 16.90 -18.41
C SER A 121 -26.57 17.73 -17.23
N SER A 122 -27.36 18.63 -16.64
CA SER A 122 -26.97 19.45 -15.49
C SER A 122 -26.74 18.65 -14.20
N ASN A 123 -27.50 17.57 -13.97
CA ASN A 123 -27.46 16.86 -12.68
C ASN A 123 -26.26 15.91 -12.54
N GLY A 124 -25.75 15.32 -13.63
CA GLY A 124 -24.59 14.41 -13.58
C GLY A 124 -23.28 15.14 -13.28
N PHE A 125 -23.14 16.37 -13.80
CA PHE A 125 -22.02 17.23 -13.47
C PHE A 125 -22.05 17.66 -11.99
N SER A 126 -23.21 18.07 -11.48
CA SER A 126 -23.40 18.41 -10.06
C SER A 126 -23.04 17.25 -9.14
N LEU A 127 -23.57 16.06 -9.42
CA LEU A 127 -23.33 14.87 -8.60
C LEU A 127 -21.85 14.47 -8.56
N LYS A 128 -21.15 14.56 -9.70
CA LYS A 128 -19.70 14.30 -9.75
C LYS A 128 -18.93 15.32 -8.91
N HIS A 129 -19.28 16.60 -9.00
CA HIS A 129 -18.66 17.65 -8.20
C HIS A 129 -18.89 17.46 -6.70
N GLU A 130 -20.12 17.14 -6.30
CA GLU A 130 -20.47 16.82 -4.92
C GLU A 130 -19.67 15.62 -4.40
N LEU A 131 -19.59 14.54 -5.19
CA LEU A 131 -18.79 13.35 -4.83
C LEU A 131 -17.31 13.68 -4.64
N LEU A 132 -16.69 14.41 -5.57
CA LEU A 132 -15.27 14.78 -5.47
C LEU A 132 -15.02 15.69 -4.26
N SER A 133 -15.96 16.59 -3.95
CA SER A 133 -15.91 17.44 -2.75
C SER A 133 -15.97 16.60 -1.47
N LEU A 134 -16.90 15.65 -1.39
CA LEU A 134 -17.02 14.73 -0.26
C LEU A 134 -15.76 13.88 -0.07
N LEU A 135 -15.16 13.40 -1.16
CA LEU A 135 -13.89 12.66 -1.11
C LEU A 135 -12.74 13.53 -0.61
N GLY A 136 -12.68 14.80 -1.05
CA GLY A 136 -11.69 15.76 -0.55
C GLY A 136 -11.83 16.05 0.95
N GLN A 137 -13.07 16.26 1.41
CA GLN A 137 -13.37 16.44 2.84
C GLN A 137 -13.06 15.18 3.65
N ALA A 138 -13.45 14.00 3.16
CA ALA A 138 -13.10 12.70 3.75
C ALA A 138 -11.58 12.54 3.89
N ALA A 139 -10.81 12.91 2.85
CA ALA A 139 -9.36 12.87 2.89
C ALA A 139 -8.75 13.89 3.87
N ALA A 140 -9.41 15.02 4.12
CA ALA A 140 -8.97 16.02 5.10
C ALA A 140 -9.13 15.51 6.54
N PHE A 141 -10.14 14.69 6.82
CA PHE A 141 -10.34 14.07 8.14
C PHE A 141 -9.19 13.17 8.58
N LYS A 142 -8.39 12.65 7.64
CA LYS A 142 -7.16 11.90 7.96
C LYS A 142 -6.22 12.66 8.90
N ASN A 143 -6.22 13.99 8.84
CA ASN A 143 -5.34 14.83 9.67
C ASN A 143 -5.92 15.10 11.06
N VAL A 144 -7.20 14.78 11.29
CA VAL A 144 -7.88 14.96 12.59
C VAL A 144 -7.43 13.89 13.59
N ASP A 145 -7.26 12.64 13.12
CA ASP A 145 -6.63 11.56 13.89
C ASP A 145 -5.14 11.51 13.60
N SER A 146 -4.32 12.19 14.42
CA SER A 146 -2.84 12.32 14.33
C SER A 146 -2.15 11.43 13.28
N GLU A 147 -2.05 11.88 12.03
CA GLU A 147 -1.43 11.11 10.93
C GLU A 147 -0.04 10.56 11.29
N SER A 148 0.68 11.29 12.16
CA SER A 148 1.96 10.90 12.71
C SER A 148 1.91 9.57 13.48
N TRP A 149 0.85 9.30 14.25
CA TRP A 149 0.70 8.05 15.01
C TRP A 149 0.64 6.85 14.06
N ARG A 150 -0.20 6.95 13.02
CA ARG A 150 -0.40 5.86 12.04
C ARG A 150 0.87 5.63 11.23
N THR A 151 1.54 6.71 10.85
CA THR A 151 2.82 6.66 10.12
C THR A 151 3.91 5.99 10.96
N ASN A 152 4.04 6.39 12.24
CA ASN A 152 5.01 5.79 13.15
C ASN A 152 4.70 4.32 13.46
N ALA A 153 3.42 3.96 13.62
CA ALA A 153 3.01 2.58 13.85
C ALA A 153 3.39 1.67 12.65
N LEU A 154 3.03 2.09 11.42
CA LEU A 154 3.42 1.36 10.21
C LEU A 154 4.93 1.30 10.03
N ALA A 155 5.66 2.38 10.32
CA ALA A 155 7.12 2.41 10.26
C ALA A 155 7.75 1.42 11.26
N ASN A 156 7.20 1.31 12.48
CA ASN A 156 7.65 0.35 13.49
C ASN A 156 7.41 -1.10 13.04
N ILE A 157 6.25 -1.40 12.44
CA ILE A 157 5.98 -2.73 11.87
C ILE A 157 6.98 -3.02 10.74
N SER A 158 7.20 -2.07 9.84
CA SER A 158 8.21 -2.20 8.78
C SER A 158 9.61 -2.47 9.34
N ALA A 159 10.04 -1.71 10.36
CA ALA A 159 11.35 -1.91 10.98
C ALA A 159 11.50 -3.31 11.59
N ARG A 160 10.45 -3.84 12.24
CA ARG A 160 10.44 -5.22 12.76
C ARG A 160 10.63 -6.26 11.64
N PHE A 161 9.91 -6.11 10.53
CA PHE A 161 10.08 -7.01 9.38
C PHE A 161 11.48 -6.90 8.78
N GLN A 162 11.98 -5.69 8.51
CA GLN A 162 13.30 -5.50 7.91
C GLN A 162 14.43 -6.06 8.82
N ASN A 163 14.36 -5.83 10.13
CA ASN A 163 15.33 -6.38 11.08
C ASN A 163 15.27 -7.91 11.14
N TYR A 164 14.06 -8.48 11.11
CA TYR A 164 13.89 -9.93 11.07
C TYR A 164 14.45 -10.53 9.77
N PHE A 165 14.14 -9.92 8.62
CA PHE A 165 14.66 -10.35 7.32
C PHE A 165 16.19 -10.30 7.30
N ASP A 166 16.79 -9.22 7.78
CA ASP A 166 18.24 -9.09 7.82
C ASP A 166 18.89 -10.19 8.67
N LYS A 167 18.35 -10.46 9.86
CA LYS A 167 18.85 -11.56 10.71
C LYS A 167 18.66 -12.94 10.05
N MET A 168 17.48 -13.21 9.51
CA MET A 168 17.15 -14.48 8.85
C MET A 168 17.99 -14.72 7.60
N GLN A 169 18.30 -13.66 6.86
CA GLN A 169 19.08 -13.71 5.65
C GLN A 169 20.59 -13.75 5.89
N ASN A 170 21.06 -13.47 7.11
CA ASN A 170 22.49 -13.39 7.41
C ASN A 170 22.90 -14.32 8.58
N PRO A 171 22.63 -15.64 8.50
CA PRO A 171 22.93 -16.58 9.57
C PRO A 171 24.44 -16.68 9.84
N ASP A 172 24.86 -16.97 11.07
CA ASP A 172 26.29 -17.04 11.43
C ASP A 172 27.05 -18.11 10.64
N ASP A 173 26.41 -19.27 10.40
CA ASP A 173 26.94 -20.36 9.58
C ASP A 173 25.99 -20.73 8.42
N CYS A 174 26.37 -20.35 7.20
CA CYS A 174 25.63 -20.65 5.97
C CYS A 174 25.53 -22.15 5.66
N LYS A 175 26.50 -22.97 6.12
CA LYS A 175 26.50 -24.43 5.94
C LYS A 175 25.59 -25.14 6.94
N ALA A 176 25.32 -24.53 8.08
CA ALA A 176 24.39 -25.07 9.08
C ALA A 176 22.95 -24.59 8.87
N ALA A 177 22.75 -23.40 8.30
CA ALA A 177 21.43 -22.82 8.08
C ALA A 177 20.51 -23.68 7.23
N LYS A 178 19.19 -23.64 7.51
CA LYS A 178 18.16 -24.16 6.61
C LYS A 178 17.99 -23.17 5.45
N ILE A 179 18.11 -23.67 4.23
CA ILE A 179 18.11 -22.87 3.01
C ILE A 179 16.86 -23.17 2.19
N LEU A 180 16.31 -22.11 1.60
CA LEU A 180 15.42 -22.19 0.45
C LEU A 180 16.13 -21.57 -0.74
N THR A 181 16.33 -22.35 -1.79
CA THR A 181 16.92 -21.85 -3.05
C THR A 181 15.87 -21.67 -4.12
N CYS A 182 16.01 -20.62 -4.92
CA CYS A 182 15.07 -20.24 -5.97
C CYS A 182 15.84 -19.69 -7.19
N ASP A 183 15.37 -20.00 -8.40
CA ASP A 183 15.96 -19.50 -9.65
C ASP A 183 15.28 -18.17 -10.04
N LEU A 184 16.07 -17.11 -10.21
CA LEU A 184 15.57 -15.78 -10.56
C LEU A 184 14.87 -15.76 -11.94
N ASN A 185 15.30 -16.60 -12.88
CA ASN A 185 14.89 -16.50 -14.28
C ASN A 185 13.60 -17.25 -14.59
N LYS A 186 12.48 -16.81 -14.01
CA LYS A 186 11.16 -17.15 -14.54
C LYS A 186 11.03 -16.56 -15.97
N PRO A 187 10.50 -17.31 -16.97
CA PRO A 187 10.37 -16.83 -18.34
C PRO A 187 9.24 -15.80 -18.48
N CYS A 188 9.47 -14.58 -17.98
CA CYS A 188 8.56 -13.45 -18.02
C CYS A 188 9.30 -12.12 -17.77
N GLY A 189 8.56 -11.01 -17.77
CA GLY A 189 9.11 -9.67 -17.57
C GLY A 189 9.72 -9.41 -16.19
N PHE A 190 10.49 -8.32 -16.05
CA PHE A 190 11.16 -7.89 -14.80
C PHE A 190 10.26 -7.95 -13.56
N ALA A 191 9.09 -7.32 -13.62
CA ALA A 191 8.17 -7.26 -12.47
C ALA A 191 7.62 -8.65 -12.10
N CYS A 192 7.39 -9.51 -13.09
CA CYS A 192 6.98 -10.90 -12.85
C CYS A 192 8.10 -11.72 -12.21
N GLN A 193 9.35 -11.55 -12.62
CA GLN A 193 10.51 -12.17 -11.97
C GLN A 193 10.71 -11.65 -10.54
N LEU A 194 10.56 -10.34 -10.31
CA LEU A 194 10.63 -9.77 -8.96
C LEU A 194 9.51 -10.32 -8.06
N HIS A 195 8.29 -10.47 -8.57
CA HIS A 195 7.20 -11.15 -7.85
C HIS A 195 7.50 -12.63 -7.61
N HIS A 196 8.18 -13.31 -8.54
CA HIS A 196 8.64 -14.69 -8.32
C HIS A 196 9.64 -14.78 -7.16
N VAL A 197 10.66 -13.92 -7.12
CA VAL A 197 11.62 -13.90 -6.00
C VAL A 197 10.93 -13.49 -4.69
N THR A 198 9.98 -12.55 -4.75
CA THR A 198 9.16 -12.15 -3.59
C THR A 198 8.36 -13.33 -3.05
N TYR A 199 7.72 -14.12 -3.92
CA TYR A 199 7.06 -15.36 -3.55
C TYR A 199 8.03 -16.34 -2.88
N CYS A 200 9.21 -16.57 -3.48
CA CYS A 200 10.24 -17.42 -2.89
C CYS A 200 10.65 -16.93 -1.49
N PHE A 201 10.74 -15.61 -1.30
CA PHE A 201 11.10 -15.00 -0.03
C PHE A 201 10.00 -15.13 1.03
N ILE A 202 8.73 -15.01 0.64
CA ILE A 202 7.59 -15.23 1.54
C ILE A 202 7.57 -16.69 2.01
N VAL A 203 7.78 -17.66 1.11
CA VAL A 203 7.86 -19.09 1.48
C VAL A 203 9.07 -19.36 2.37
N ALA A 204 10.21 -18.73 2.10
CA ALA A 204 11.41 -18.82 2.94
C ALA A 204 11.14 -18.28 4.36
N TYR A 205 10.50 -17.12 4.47
CA TYR A 205 10.05 -16.54 5.73
C TYR A 205 9.10 -17.47 6.50
N GLY A 206 8.04 -17.96 5.83
CA GLY A 206 7.05 -18.84 6.45
C GLY A 206 7.61 -20.19 6.89
N SER A 207 8.65 -20.69 6.19
CA SER A 207 9.31 -21.95 6.52
C SER A 207 10.58 -21.80 7.38
N ASN A 208 10.88 -20.58 7.83
CA ASN A 208 12.08 -20.23 8.60
C ASN A 208 13.39 -20.70 7.94
N ARG A 209 13.56 -20.30 6.67
CA ARG A 209 14.72 -20.63 5.84
C ARG A 209 15.35 -19.35 5.30
N THR A 210 16.68 -19.34 5.20
CA THR A 210 17.41 -18.30 4.47
C THR A 210 17.18 -18.48 2.97
N LEU A 211 16.73 -17.44 2.29
CA LEU A 211 16.60 -17.41 0.83
C LEU A 211 17.98 -17.20 0.19
N VAL A 212 18.36 -18.11 -0.71
CA VAL A 212 19.57 -17.99 -1.54
C VAL A 212 19.13 -18.06 -3.01
N LEU A 213 19.57 -17.10 -3.82
CA LEU A 213 19.32 -17.17 -5.26
C LEU A 213 20.26 -18.20 -5.88
N LYS A 214 19.75 -19.00 -6.82
CA LYS A 214 20.59 -19.92 -7.60
C LYS A 214 21.71 -19.14 -8.31
N ASP A 215 22.92 -19.68 -8.27
CA ASP A 215 24.14 -19.06 -8.82
C ASP A 215 24.30 -17.59 -8.35
N ASP A 216 23.89 -17.27 -7.12
CA ASP A 216 23.92 -15.93 -6.52
C ASP A 216 23.20 -14.84 -7.34
N GLY A 217 22.30 -15.26 -8.24
CA GLY A 217 21.63 -14.37 -9.17
C GLY A 217 22.53 -13.79 -10.27
N HIS A 218 23.72 -14.36 -10.50
CA HIS A 218 24.67 -13.90 -11.53
C HIS A 218 24.14 -14.03 -12.96
N LYS A 219 23.28 -15.02 -13.22
CA LYS A 219 22.74 -15.30 -14.56
C LYS A 219 21.40 -14.62 -14.82
N TRP A 220 21.25 -13.33 -14.54
CA TRP A 220 19.97 -12.65 -14.75
C TRP A 220 19.81 -12.17 -16.19
N ASN A 221 18.70 -12.51 -16.85
CA ASN A 221 18.46 -12.11 -18.24
C ASN A 221 18.34 -10.58 -18.47
N TYR A 222 18.15 -9.78 -17.42
CA TYR A 222 18.09 -8.32 -17.51
C TYR A 222 19.44 -7.61 -17.34
N ALA A 223 20.47 -8.28 -16.83
CA ALA A 223 21.77 -7.64 -16.57
C ALA A 223 22.92 -8.64 -16.63
N ALA A 224 23.98 -8.28 -17.35
CA ALA A 224 25.17 -9.13 -17.55
C ALA A 224 25.84 -9.56 -16.23
N ASN A 225 25.86 -8.69 -15.22
CA ASN A 225 26.43 -8.98 -13.90
C ASN A 225 25.36 -9.44 -12.88
N GLY A 226 24.20 -9.85 -13.38
CA GLY A 226 23.14 -10.42 -12.56
C GLY A 226 22.45 -9.41 -11.64
N TRP A 227 21.79 -9.96 -10.62
CA TRP A 227 21.04 -9.23 -9.58
C TRP A 227 21.83 -8.06 -8.98
N THR A 228 23.11 -8.29 -8.69
CA THR A 228 23.96 -7.31 -7.98
C THR A 228 24.29 -6.05 -8.76
N THR A 229 23.99 -6.04 -10.07
CA THR A 229 24.06 -4.83 -10.89
C THR A 229 23.15 -3.73 -10.34
N ALA A 230 21.92 -4.09 -9.97
CA ALA A 230 20.90 -3.14 -9.53
C ALA A 230 20.70 -3.17 -8.01
N PHE A 231 20.76 -4.33 -7.37
CA PHE A 231 20.35 -4.50 -5.99
C PHE A 231 21.45 -5.10 -5.11
N LEU A 232 21.37 -4.92 -3.80
CA LEU A 232 22.25 -5.62 -2.86
C LEU A 232 21.96 -7.12 -2.86
N PRO A 233 22.95 -7.97 -2.52
CA PRO A 233 22.72 -9.40 -2.31
C PRO A 233 21.57 -9.65 -1.35
N VAL A 234 20.78 -10.69 -1.62
CA VAL A 234 19.62 -11.07 -0.80
C VAL A 234 20.05 -11.64 0.55
N THR A 235 21.26 -12.19 0.63
CA THR A 235 21.89 -12.83 1.79
C THR A 235 23.41 -12.67 1.70
N LYS A 236 24.13 -12.79 2.82
CA LYS A 236 25.60 -12.93 2.83
C LYS A 236 26.10 -14.32 2.40
N CYS A 237 25.23 -15.33 2.36
CA CYS A 237 25.59 -16.69 1.99
C CYS A 237 25.72 -16.83 0.47
N SER A 238 26.81 -17.42 -0.02
CA SER A 238 26.95 -17.75 -1.44
C SER A 238 26.34 -19.11 -1.77
N PHE A 239 25.83 -19.26 -3.00
CA PHE A 239 25.17 -20.46 -3.47
C PHE A 239 26.10 -21.67 -3.52
N SER A 240 27.39 -21.46 -3.79
CA SER A 240 28.38 -22.56 -3.80
C SER A 240 28.75 -23.03 -2.39
N GLU A 241 28.76 -22.13 -1.40
CA GLU A 241 29.17 -22.44 -0.02
C GLU A 241 28.07 -23.08 0.82
N ILE A 242 26.80 -22.94 0.43
CA ILE A 242 25.69 -23.56 1.19
C ILE A 242 25.69 -25.08 1.08
N PHE A 243 26.31 -25.70 0.06
CA PHE A 243 26.30 -27.16 -0.10
C PHE A 243 27.47 -27.81 0.64
N LYS A 244 27.18 -28.86 1.41
CA LYS A 244 28.20 -29.78 1.91
C LYS A 244 28.56 -30.81 0.81
N PRO A 245 29.73 -31.47 0.91
CA PRO A 245 30.07 -32.55 -0.01
C PRO A 245 28.93 -33.58 -0.10
N ASN A 246 28.52 -33.93 -1.32
CA ASN A 246 27.43 -34.86 -1.62
C ASN A 246 26.03 -34.44 -1.10
N GLU A 247 25.83 -33.17 -0.74
CA GLU A 247 24.51 -32.64 -0.40
C GLU A 247 23.86 -31.99 -1.62
N TYR A 248 22.55 -32.23 -1.78
CA TYR A 248 21.76 -31.69 -2.89
C TYR A 248 20.48 -31.06 -2.35
N ALA A 249 19.95 -30.09 -3.11
CA ALA A 249 18.68 -29.47 -2.79
C ALA A 249 17.52 -30.44 -3.11
N ALA A 250 16.62 -30.65 -2.17
CA ALA A 250 15.38 -31.39 -2.41
C ALA A 250 14.32 -30.49 -3.06
N ASP A 251 13.55 -31.00 -4.00
CA ASP A 251 12.47 -30.24 -4.63
C ASP A 251 11.27 -30.08 -3.68
N TRP A 252 10.86 -28.83 -3.45
CA TRP A 252 9.74 -28.48 -2.58
C TRP A 252 8.45 -29.18 -3.04
N GLY A 253 7.78 -29.89 -2.14
CA GLY A 253 6.50 -30.54 -2.42
C GLY A 253 6.58 -31.80 -3.30
N ILE A 254 7.74 -32.09 -3.91
CA ILE A 254 7.94 -33.26 -4.78
C ILE A 254 8.80 -34.31 -4.09
N SER A 255 9.93 -33.89 -3.50
CA SER A 255 10.84 -34.81 -2.82
C SER A 255 10.21 -35.35 -1.53
N LYS A 256 10.37 -36.66 -1.27
CA LYS A 256 9.94 -37.27 0.00
C LYS A 256 10.63 -36.59 1.18
N HIS A 257 9.86 -36.27 2.21
CA HIS A 257 10.35 -35.62 3.43
C HIS A 257 11.14 -34.31 3.16
N TYR A 258 10.77 -33.54 2.12
CA TYR A 258 11.46 -32.29 1.80
C TYR A 258 11.49 -31.29 2.97
N TRP A 259 10.49 -31.33 3.86
CA TRP A 259 10.40 -30.46 5.03
C TRP A 259 11.56 -30.69 6.03
N ASP A 260 12.08 -31.91 6.12
CA ASP A 260 13.22 -32.27 6.97
C ASP A 260 14.57 -31.94 6.33
N LYS A 261 14.60 -31.69 5.02
CA LYS A 261 15.83 -31.38 4.29
C LYS A 261 16.31 -29.97 4.63
N ARG A 262 17.63 -29.84 4.80
CA ARG A 262 18.26 -28.55 5.11
C ARG A 262 18.19 -27.58 3.93
N ILE A 263 18.43 -28.05 2.72
CA ILE A 263 18.32 -27.26 1.49
C ILE A 263 17.10 -27.75 0.70
N VAL A 264 16.19 -26.81 0.40
CA VAL A 264 15.01 -27.09 -0.43
C VAL A 264 14.99 -26.11 -1.61
N LYS A 265 14.73 -26.62 -2.81
CA LYS A 265 14.58 -25.85 -4.04
C LYS A 265 13.11 -25.59 -4.30
N LEU A 266 12.73 -24.33 -4.44
CA LEU A 266 11.37 -23.92 -4.76
C LEU A 266 11.25 -23.62 -6.25
N SER A 267 10.25 -24.23 -6.91
CA SER A 267 9.92 -23.97 -8.31
C SER A 267 9.09 -22.70 -8.47
N ILE A 268 8.84 -22.30 -9.71
CA ILE A 268 7.82 -21.30 -10.03
C ILE A 268 6.46 -21.74 -9.48
N ILE A 269 5.64 -20.76 -9.10
CA ILE A 269 4.33 -20.98 -8.47
C ILE A 269 3.39 -21.81 -9.37
N ASP A 270 3.53 -21.65 -10.69
CA ASP A 270 2.73 -22.30 -11.74
C ASP A 270 2.95 -23.83 -11.79
N SER A 271 4.07 -24.31 -11.26
CA SER A 271 4.44 -25.73 -11.24
C SER A 271 4.22 -26.40 -9.87
N LEU A 272 3.62 -25.70 -8.91
CA LEU A 272 3.34 -26.28 -7.59
C LEU A 272 2.23 -27.34 -7.69
N LEU A 273 2.52 -28.54 -7.18
CA LEU A 273 1.55 -29.63 -7.11
C LEU A 273 0.51 -29.44 -6.00
N HIS A 274 0.90 -28.77 -4.91
CA HIS A 274 0.06 -28.56 -3.74
C HIS A 274 0.16 -27.10 -3.24
N PRO A 275 -0.95 -26.52 -2.74
CA PRO A 275 -0.94 -25.18 -2.16
C PRO A 275 0.03 -25.08 -0.98
N ILE A 276 0.78 -23.99 -0.94
CA ILE A 276 1.67 -23.66 0.18
C ILE A 276 0.87 -22.79 1.16
N PRO A 277 0.94 -23.02 2.49
CA PRO A 277 0.17 -22.23 3.47
C PRO A 277 0.64 -20.78 3.61
N TYR A 278 1.77 -20.42 3.00
CA TYR A 278 2.45 -19.13 3.11
C TYR A 278 2.24 -18.25 1.87
N LEU A 279 1.11 -18.35 1.18
CA LEU A 279 0.85 -17.58 -0.04
C LEU A 279 0.03 -16.31 0.24
N PRO A 280 0.30 -15.21 -0.49
CA PRO A 280 -0.64 -14.11 -0.58
C PRO A 280 -2.05 -14.58 -0.97
N LEU A 281 -3.13 -13.93 -0.53
CA LEU A 281 -3.16 -12.67 0.22
C LEU A 281 -3.12 -12.83 1.75
N ALA A 282 -2.70 -13.98 2.27
CA ALA A 282 -2.58 -14.18 3.71
C ALA A 282 -1.48 -13.29 4.32
N ILE A 283 -1.72 -12.84 5.56
CA ILE A 283 -0.76 -12.11 6.38
C ILE A 283 -0.52 -12.87 7.70
N PRO A 284 0.62 -12.67 8.38
CA PRO A 284 0.88 -13.34 9.64
C PRO A 284 -0.14 -12.92 10.70
N ARG A 285 -0.72 -13.89 11.42
CA ARG A 285 -1.71 -13.66 12.47
C ARG A 285 -1.22 -12.68 13.55
N SER A 286 0.08 -12.69 13.86
CA SER A 286 0.67 -11.78 14.85
C SER A 286 0.59 -10.29 14.48
N TYR A 287 0.35 -9.96 13.21
CA TYR A 287 0.24 -8.59 12.72
C TYR A 287 -1.14 -8.27 12.13
N SER A 288 -2.08 -9.23 12.09
CA SER A 288 -3.34 -9.05 11.36
C SER A 288 -4.18 -7.91 11.91
N ASP A 289 -4.39 -7.88 13.22
CA ASP A 289 -5.30 -6.93 13.85
C ASP A 289 -4.76 -5.50 13.74
N GLU A 290 -3.44 -5.35 13.93
CA GLU A 290 -2.75 -4.07 13.82
C GLU A 290 -2.75 -3.56 12.36
N LEU A 291 -2.42 -4.43 11.39
CA LEU A 291 -2.37 -4.03 9.98
C LEU A 291 -3.75 -3.72 9.39
N LEU A 292 -4.78 -4.49 9.74
CA LEU A 292 -6.15 -4.25 9.29
C LEU A 292 -6.69 -2.91 9.82
N LYS A 293 -6.25 -2.49 11.01
CA LYS A 293 -6.56 -1.16 11.55
C LYS A 293 -5.79 -0.03 10.83
N LEU A 294 -4.53 -0.27 10.47
CA LEU A 294 -3.61 0.77 10.00
C LEU A 294 -3.59 0.97 8.48
N HIS A 295 -3.96 -0.05 7.70
CA HIS A 295 -3.76 -0.07 6.26
C HIS A 295 -4.97 -0.66 5.52
N SER A 296 -5.48 0.07 4.52
CA SER A 296 -6.65 -0.34 3.72
C SER A 296 -6.43 -1.63 2.91
N SER A 297 -5.17 -2.03 2.70
CA SER A 297 -4.79 -3.33 2.13
C SER A 297 -3.62 -3.93 2.93
N ALA A 298 -3.93 -4.60 4.03
CA ALA A 298 -2.92 -5.28 4.85
C ALA A 298 -2.04 -6.28 4.05
N PRO A 299 -2.57 -7.07 3.10
CA PRO A 299 -1.74 -7.96 2.27
C PRO A 299 -0.72 -7.21 1.42
N ALA A 300 -1.10 -6.09 0.79
CA ALA A 300 -0.17 -5.30 0.00
C ALA A 300 0.96 -4.71 0.86
N PHE A 301 0.63 -4.23 2.07
CA PHE A 301 1.64 -3.75 3.01
C PHE A 301 2.60 -4.86 3.44
N PHE A 302 2.11 -6.08 3.68
CA PHE A 302 2.95 -7.21 4.06
C PHE A 302 3.91 -7.61 2.93
N ILE A 303 3.38 -7.78 1.71
CA ILE A 303 4.18 -8.14 0.52
C ILE A 303 5.24 -7.06 0.23
N SER A 304 4.90 -5.78 0.42
CA SER A 304 5.84 -4.68 0.15
C SER A 304 7.07 -4.71 1.06
N GLN A 305 7.02 -5.35 2.24
CA GLN A 305 8.20 -5.49 3.09
C GLN A 305 9.27 -6.37 2.42
N PHE A 306 8.87 -7.44 1.74
CA PHE A 306 9.77 -8.33 1.01
C PHE A 306 10.36 -7.61 -0.20
N ILE A 307 9.51 -6.92 -0.98
CA ILE A 307 9.95 -6.13 -2.13
C ILE A 307 10.94 -5.04 -1.69
N ARG A 308 10.67 -4.34 -0.58
CA ARG A 308 11.57 -3.34 0.00
C ARG A 308 12.95 -3.91 0.34
N TYR A 309 13.00 -5.12 0.91
CA TYR A 309 14.26 -5.77 1.25
C TYR A 309 15.02 -6.25 0.01
N LEU A 310 14.31 -6.82 -0.97
CA LEU A 310 14.88 -7.29 -2.22
C LEU A 310 15.43 -6.11 -3.05
N MET A 311 14.67 -5.04 -3.20
CA MET A 311 15.03 -3.89 -4.03
C MET A 311 15.93 -2.87 -3.32
N ARG A 312 16.70 -3.26 -2.29
CA ARG A 312 17.73 -2.40 -1.70
C ARG A 312 18.76 -2.08 -2.80
N PRO A 313 18.93 -0.81 -3.21
CA PRO A 313 19.74 -0.51 -4.38
C PRO A 313 21.22 -0.75 -4.10
N SER A 314 21.96 -1.20 -5.12
CA SER A 314 23.42 -1.18 -5.11
C SER A 314 23.92 0.28 -5.06
N ALA A 315 25.16 0.50 -4.63
CA ALA A 315 25.73 1.86 -4.59
C ALA A 315 25.70 2.56 -5.96
N VAL A 316 25.94 1.80 -7.04
CA VAL A 316 25.87 2.31 -8.41
C VAL A 316 24.44 2.67 -8.77
N PHE A 317 23.49 1.78 -8.53
CA PHE A 317 22.09 2.03 -8.88
C PHE A 317 21.45 3.15 -8.05
N ALA A 318 21.79 3.24 -6.76
CA ALA A 318 21.38 4.35 -5.90
C ALA A 318 21.81 5.71 -6.48
N LYS A 319 23.05 5.80 -6.98
CA LYS A 319 23.55 7.01 -7.63
C LYS A 319 22.78 7.34 -8.92
N GLU A 320 22.40 6.35 -9.71
CA GLU A 320 21.55 6.54 -10.89
C GLU A 320 20.15 7.04 -10.51
N ILE A 321 19.54 6.44 -9.48
CA ILE A 321 18.25 6.90 -8.92
C ILE A 321 18.36 8.35 -8.47
N ASP A 322 19.38 8.71 -7.69
CA ASP A 322 19.58 10.09 -7.20
C ASP A 322 19.73 11.09 -8.35
N ARG A 323 20.45 10.71 -9.41
CA ARG A 323 20.57 11.57 -10.61
C ARG A 323 19.22 11.70 -11.33
N ALA A 324 18.43 10.64 -11.43
CA ALA A 324 17.11 10.68 -12.05
C ALA A 324 16.11 11.52 -11.23
N VAL A 325 16.07 11.32 -9.90
CA VAL A 325 15.19 12.06 -8.97
C VAL A 325 15.44 13.57 -9.05
N LYS A 326 16.69 14.02 -9.18
CA LYS A 326 17.03 15.45 -9.34
C LYS A 326 16.44 16.09 -10.59
N LYS A 327 16.14 15.31 -11.64
CA LYS A 327 15.52 15.81 -12.88
C LYS A 327 14.01 15.98 -12.74
N VAL A 328 13.40 15.36 -11.73
CA VAL A 328 11.97 15.46 -11.48
C VAL A 328 11.72 16.55 -10.43
N PRO A 329 10.91 17.58 -10.71
CA PRO A 329 10.73 18.70 -9.79
C PRO A 329 9.78 18.36 -8.63
N PHE A 330 10.04 17.31 -7.85
CA PHE A 330 9.15 16.83 -6.77
C PHE A 330 8.79 17.91 -5.73
N ASN A 331 9.65 18.91 -5.55
CA ASN A 331 9.41 20.04 -4.64
C ASN A 331 8.37 21.06 -5.13
N LYS A 332 7.95 21.03 -6.41
CA LYS A 332 6.99 22.00 -6.99
C LYS A 332 5.52 21.63 -6.77
N GLY A 333 5.20 20.88 -5.71
CA GLY A 333 3.85 20.39 -5.40
C GLY A 333 3.59 18.93 -5.85
N PRO A 334 2.34 18.45 -5.73
CA PRO A 334 1.99 17.07 -6.02
C PRO A 334 2.17 16.71 -7.51
N ILE A 335 2.37 15.42 -7.77
CA ILE A 335 2.51 14.84 -9.11
C ILE A 335 1.73 13.53 -9.15
N VAL A 336 0.94 13.33 -10.20
CA VAL A 336 0.27 12.04 -10.46
C VAL A 336 1.13 11.20 -11.40
N GLY A 337 1.49 9.99 -10.97
CA GLY A 337 2.23 9.03 -11.78
C GLY A 337 1.28 8.21 -12.66
N LEU A 338 1.57 8.15 -13.96
CA LEU A 338 0.83 7.37 -14.96
C LEU A 338 1.74 6.27 -15.50
N HIS A 339 1.28 5.03 -15.44
CA HIS A 339 1.94 3.91 -16.09
C HIS A 339 1.04 3.40 -17.22
N ILE A 340 1.41 3.71 -18.45
CA ILE A 340 0.65 3.37 -19.66
C ILE A 340 1.38 2.20 -20.31
N ARG A 341 0.78 1.02 -20.24
CA ARG A 341 1.37 -0.21 -20.76
C ARG A 341 0.61 -0.66 -22.01
N ARG A 342 1.27 -0.66 -23.16
CA ARG A 342 0.68 -1.02 -24.46
C ARG A 342 1.37 -2.25 -25.04
N THR A 343 2.20 -2.08 -26.08
CA THR A 343 2.98 -3.09 -26.82
C THR A 343 2.47 -4.55 -26.70
N ASP A 344 3.27 -5.49 -26.17
CA ASP A 344 3.00 -6.93 -26.10
C ASP A 344 1.87 -7.35 -25.15
N LYS A 345 1.35 -6.43 -24.33
CA LYS A 345 0.32 -6.74 -23.31
C LYS A 345 -1.09 -6.61 -23.84
N ILE A 346 -1.29 -5.82 -24.89
CA ILE A 346 -2.60 -5.61 -25.50
C ILE A 346 -3.06 -6.94 -26.13
N ASN A 347 -4.31 -7.30 -25.86
CA ASN A 347 -5.00 -8.51 -26.36
C ASN A 347 -4.44 -9.85 -25.86
N THR A 348 -3.42 -9.85 -25.01
CA THR A 348 -2.85 -11.05 -24.38
C THR A 348 -3.14 -11.05 -22.88
N GLU A 349 -2.80 -9.97 -22.18
CA GLU A 349 -2.91 -9.83 -20.73
C GLU A 349 -3.79 -8.64 -20.31
N ALA A 350 -3.94 -7.64 -21.18
CA ALA A 350 -4.69 -6.41 -20.91
C ALA A 350 -5.39 -5.86 -22.16
N SER A 351 -6.33 -4.94 -21.95
CA SER A 351 -6.96 -4.16 -23.02
C SER A 351 -6.16 -2.90 -23.32
N PHE A 352 -6.31 -2.36 -24.53
CA PHE A 352 -5.86 -1.01 -24.83
C PHE A 352 -6.72 0.01 -24.09
N HIS A 353 -6.09 1.05 -23.56
CA HIS A 353 -6.75 2.17 -22.88
C HIS A 353 -6.16 3.48 -23.42
N ASP A 354 -7.05 4.38 -23.87
CA ASP A 354 -6.67 5.70 -24.38
C ASP A 354 -6.08 6.59 -23.27
N LEU A 355 -5.16 7.49 -23.64
CA LEU A 355 -4.58 8.46 -22.71
C LEU A 355 -5.65 9.28 -21.96
N THR A 356 -6.74 9.62 -22.65
CA THR A 356 -7.89 10.36 -22.11
C THR A 356 -8.50 9.68 -20.89
N GLU A 357 -8.53 8.34 -20.85
CA GLU A 357 -9.03 7.61 -19.69
C GLU A 357 -8.15 7.85 -18.47
N TYR A 358 -6.83 7.75 -18.61
CA TYR A 358 -5.87 8.05 -17.54
C TYR A 358 -5.97 9.53 -17.09
N MET A 359 -6.14 10.44 -18.04
CA MET A 359 -6.27 11.87 -17.74
C MET A 359 -7.56 12.21 -16.99
N ASN A 360 -8.66 11.52 -17.26
CA ASN A 360 -9.92 11.69 -16.51
C ASN A 360 -9.75 11.33 -15.03
N TRP A 361 -9.08 10.22 -14.72
CA TRP A 361 -8.79 9.85 -13.33
C TRP A 361 -7.78 10.80 -12.68
N THR A 362 -6.81 11.28 -13.44
CA THR A 362 -5.82 12.28 -13.01
C THR A 362 -6.48 13.59 -12.61
N GLU A 363 -7.39 14.11 -13.44
CA GLU A 363 -8.13 15.33 -13.13
C GLU A 363 -9.04 15.16 -11.90
N ASN A 364 -9.70 14.01 -11.77
CA ASN A 364 -10.49 13.72 -10.56
C ASN A 364 -9.61 13.74 -9.31
N TRP A 365 -8.40 13.18 -9.37
CA TRP A 365 -7.46 13.22 -8.24
C TRP A 365 -7.05 14.65 -7.89
N PHE A 366 -6.70 15.48 -8.89
CA PHE A 366 -6.36 16.89 -8.64
C PHE A 366 -7.52 17.66 -8.02
N ARG A 367 -8.75 17.46 -8.50
CA ARG A 367 -9.93 18.11 -7.92
C ARG A 367 -10.16 17.70 -6.46
N ILE A 368 -10.03 16.40 -6.14
CA ILE A 368 -10.11 15.91 -4.76
C ILE A 368 -9.06 16.59 -3.88
N GLU A 369 -7.84 16.75 -4.40
CA GLU A 369 -6.75 17.41 -3.68
C GLU A 369 -7.00 18.92 -3.48
N GLU A 370 -7.58 19.60 -4.46
CA GLU A 370 -8.01 20.99 -4.36
C GLU A 370 -9.10 21.16 -3.28
N TYR A 371 -10.09 20.25 -3.23
CA TYR A 371 -11.09 20.22 -2.16
C TYR A 371 -10.48 19.89 -0.78
N ARG A 372 -9.50 18.98 -0.73
CA ARG A 372 -8.82 18.61 0.53
C ARG A 372 -8.01 19.76 1.11
N THR A 373 -7.28 20.48 0.25
CA THR A 373 -6.35 21.55 0.63
C THR A 373 -6.96 22.94 0.61
N GLN A 374 -8.19 23.08 0.10
CA GLN A 374 -8.88 24.36 -0.11
C GLN A 374 -8.02 25.35 -0.92
N SER A 375 -7.19 24.81 -1.82
CA SER A 375 -6.18 25.56 -2.57
C SER A 375 -6.11 25.03 -3.99
N SER A 376 -5.81 25.89 -4.97
CA SER A 376 -5.60 25.44 -6.34
C SER A 376 -4.30 24.64 -6.47
N VAL A 377 -4.32 23.59 -7.29
CA VAL A 377 -3.18 22.69 -7.46
C VAL A 377 -2.73 22.69 -8.90
N LYS A 378 -1.45 22.98 -9.13
CA LYS A 378 -0.86 22.86 -10.45
C LYS A 378 -0.89 21.39 -10.88
N ARG A 379 -1.57 21.09 -12.00
CA ARG A 379 -1.59 19.75 -12.60
C ARG A 379 -0.20 19.40 -13.11
N ARG A 380 0.31 18.26 -12.63
CA ARG A 380 1.65 17.75 -12.94
C ARG A 380 1.59 16.24 -13.02
N ILE A 381 2.08 15.68 -14.11
CA ILE A 381 2.08 14.24 -14.35
C ILE A 381 3.50 13.73 -14.54
N TYR A 382 3.72 12.47 -14.18
CA TYR A 382 4.91 11.70 -14.52
C TYR A 382 4.47 10.48 -15.32
N ILE A 383 4.86 10.39 -16.58
CA ILE A 383 4.45 9.30 -17.46
C ILE A 383 5.59 8.28 -17.56
N ALA A 384 5.28 7.02 -17.26
CA ALA A 384 6.08 5.86 -17.61
C ALA A 384 5.30 5.05 -18.66
N THR A 385 5.89 4.84 -19.83
CA THR A 385 5.25 4.14 -20.94
C THR A 385 6.27 3.31 -21.69
N ASP A 386 5.84 2.18 -22.22
CA ASP A 386 6.59 1.34 -23.18
C ASP A 386 6.28 1.70 -24.64
N ASP A 387 5.31 2.59 -24.86
CA ASP A 387 4.93 3.14 -26.15
C ASP A 387 5.35 4.62 -26.24
N PRO A 388 6.32 4.98 -27.10
CA PRO A 388 6.80 6.34 -27.24
C PRO A 388 5.77 7.29 -27.88
N GLU A 389 4.78 6.77 -28.62
CA GLU A 389 3.77 7.59 -29.31
C GLU A 389 2.84 8.32 -28.33
N VAL A 390 2.71 7.81 -27.11
CA VAL A 390 1.97 8.46 -26.01
C VAL A 390 2.45 9.90 -25.77
N PHE A 391 3.74 10.21 -25.97
CA PHE A 391 4.24 11.57 -25.79
C PHE A 391 3.76 12.54 -26.87
N ASN A 392 3.42 12.04 -28.07
CA ASN A 392 2.79 12.85 -29.11
C ASN A 392 1.34 13.17 -28.71
N GLU A 393 0.61 12.18 -28.18
CA GLU A 393 -0.78 12.35 -27.69
C GLU A 393 -0.89 13.39 -26.57
N VAL A 394 0.12 13.50 -25.70
CA VAL A 394 0.14 14.49 -24.60
C VAL A 394 0.30 15.93 -25.12
N THR A 395 0.95 16.10 -26.27
CA THR A 395 1.25 17.42 -26.86
C THR A 395 0.21 17.90 -27.87
N MET A 396 -0.66 17.01 -28.32
CA MET A 396 -1.86 17.34 -29.12
C MET A 396 -2.95 17.89 -28.20
#